data_AF-A0A124GK43-F1
#
_entry.id   AF-A0A124GK43-F1
#
_cell.length_a   1.000
_cell.length_b   1.000
_cell.length_c   1.000
_cell.angle_alpha   90.00
_cell.angle_beta   90.00
_cell.angle_gamma   90.00
#
_symmetry.space_group_name_H-M   'P 1'
#
loop_
_entity.id
_entity.type
_entity.pdbx_description
1 polymer ?
#
loop_
_entity_poly.entity_id
_entity_poly.type
_entity_poly.pdbx_seq_one_letter_code
_entity_poly.pdbx_strand_id
1 'polypeptide(L)'
;MMSTQREEEMNDETPLRLTDHELLALLAVNPTPSAETTRTVFRLSPVADNELLEQAGITTLLVRGLAEVSGDDIVPVDKGAIVAAVVSTADEWLELALVTPQTDHVLFTAGSKDGALLLNLNRYGVHEVQPVDPGAGMLQLGLQIARHYLETGAEGYPAAAMIKHHRLSGPPLTAHLKVEADQSWTLATGDDGADKAEAIDAADAFRRFESALTF
;
A
#
# COMPACT_ATOMS: atom_id res chain seq x y z
N MET A 1 -22.89 28.07 37.58
CA MET A 1 -22.67 28.68 36.26
C MET A 1 -21.28 29.30 36.31
N MET A 2 -20.29 28.95 35.50
CA MET A 2 -20.30 28.34 34.18
C MET A 2 -19.32 27.16 34.12
N SER A 3 -19.82 26.04 33.62
CA SER A 3 -19.03 24.94 33.09
C SER A 3 -18.48 25.38 31.74
N THR A 4 -17.16 25.42 31.59
CA THR A 4 -16.50 25.44 30.28
C THR A 4 -15.09 24.85 30.44
N GLN A 5 -15.02 23.59 30.89
CA GLN A 5 -13.90 22.76 30.47
C GLN A 5 -14.13 22.50 28.99
N ARG A 6 -13.36 23.20 28.16
CA ARG A 6 -13.24 22.92 26.74
C ARG A 6 -12.98 21.43 26.58
N GLU A 7 -13.87 20.76 25.85
CA GLU A 7 -13.54 19.58 25.09
C GLU A 7 -12.33 19.97 24.23
N GLU A 8 -11.13 19.61 24.69
CA GLU A 8 -10.03 19.37 23.79
C GLU A 8 -10.47 18.15 22.98
N GLU A 9 -11.19 18.40 21.88
CA GLU A 9 -11.15 17.51 20.72
C GLU A 9 -9.66 17.38 20.39
N MET A 10 -9.07 16.34 20.95
CA MET A 10 -7.72 15.92 20.68
C MET A 10 -7.70 15.60 19.19
N ASN A 11 -7.25 16.57 18.41
CA ASN A 11 -7.13 16.48 16.97
C ASN A 11 -6.34 15.19 16.69
N ASP A 12 -7.02 14.14 16.25
CA ASP A 12 -6.50 12.78 16.08
C ASP A 12 -5.67 12.72 14.79
N GLU A 13 -4.73 13.67 14.67
CA GLU A 13 -3.84 13.91 13.54
C GLU A 13 -2.63 12.97 13.55
N THR A 14 -2.54 12.05 14.51
CA THR A 14 -1.46 11.06 14.49
C THR A 14 -1.78 10.01 13.41
N PRO A 15 -0.92 9.84 12.39
CA PRO A 15 -1.12 8.82 11.37
C PRO A 15 -1.28 7.45 12.02
N LEU A 16 -2.27 6.68 11.59
CA LEU A 16 -2.43 5.30 12.04
C LEU A 16 -1.18 4.52 11.62
N ARG A 17 -0.50 3.91 12.59
CA ARG A 17 0.61 3.00 12.33
C ARG A 17 0.22 1.59 12.74
N LEU A 18 0.38 0.64 11.85
CA LEU A 18 0.11 -0.78 12.12
C LEU A 18 1.37 -1.59 11.90
N THR A 19 1.60 -2.59 12.75
CA THR A 19 2.68 -3.53 12.55
C THR A 19 2.29 -4.65 11.58
N ASP A 20 3.28 -5.41 11.10
CA ASP A 20 3.03 -6.66 10.35
C ASP A 20 2.05 -7.59 11.08
N HIS A 21 2.26 -7.81 12.39
CA HIS A 21 1.41 -8.69 13.20
C HIS A 21 0.00 -8.14 13.41
N GLU A 22 -0.17 -6.82 13.55
CA GLU A 22 -1.50 -6.21 13.63
C GLU A 22 -2.25 -6.33 12.30
N LEU A 23 -1.59 -6.08 11.17
CA LEU A 23 -2.19 -6.29 9.84
C LEU A 23 -2.61 -7.74 9.63
N LEU A 24 -1.76 -8.70 10.05
CA LEU A 24 -2.09 -10.13 9.98
C LEU A 24 -3.29 -10.50 10.83
N ALA A 25 -3.38 -9.98 12.06
CA ALA A 25 -4.53 -10.20 12.92
C ALA A 25 -5.81 -9.61 12.30
N LEU A 26 -5.77 -8.39 11.74
CA LEU A 26 -6.92 -7.79 11.07
C LEU A 26 -7.36 -8.62 9.84
N LEU A 27 -6.42 -9.18 9.09
CA LEU A 27 -6.68 -10.09 7.97
C LEU A 27 -7.24 -11.45 8.43
N ALA A 28 -6.82 -11.94 9.61
CA ALA A 28 -7.26 -13.21 10.17
C ALA A 28 -8.70 -13.17 10.70
N VAL A 29 -9.17 -12.01 11.19
CA VAL A 29 -10.55 -11.82 11.67
C VAL A 29 -11.59 -12.11 10.58
N ASN A 30 -11.28 -11.80 9.32
CA ASN A 30 -12.17 -12.04 8.19
C ASN A 30 -11.45 -12.77 7.06
N PRO A 31 -11.34 -14.11 7.13
CA PRO A 31 -10.58 -14.90 6.16
C PRO A 31 -11.35 -15.04 4.85
N THR A 32 -11.01 -14.18 3.89
CA THR A 32 -11.58 -14.19 2.52
C THR A 32 -10.47 -14.46 1.49
N PRO A 33 -10.81 -14.78 0.23
CA PRO A 33 -9.82 -14.81 -0.85
C PRO A 33 -9.05 -13.49 -1.00
N SER A 34 -9.73 -12.35 -0.82
CA SER A 34 -9.11 -11.03 -0.81
C SER A 34 -8.11 -10.86 0.33
N ALA A 35 -8.42 -11.36 1.53
CA ALA A 35 -7.49 -11.33 2.65
C ALA A 35 -6.20 -12.10 2.34
N GLU A 36 -6.32 -13.29 1.72
CA GLU A 36 -5.16 -14.08 1.28
C GLU A 36 -4.34 -13.40 0.19
N THR A 37 -5.01 -12.77 -0.79
CA THR A 37 -4.32 -11.94 -1.79
C THR A 37 -3.61 -10.76 -1.14
N THR A 38 -4.24 -10.04 -0.20
CA THR A 38 -3.60 -8.95 0.52
C THR A 38 -2.37 -9.42 1.30
N ARG A 39 -2.44 -10.57 2.00
CA ARG A 39 -1.28 -11.17 2.69
C ARG A 39 -0.12 -11.40 1.74
N THR A 40 -0.41 -11.90 0.54
CA THR A 40 0.59 -12.18 -0.49
C THR A 40 1.20 -10.89 -1.06
N VAL A 41 0.35 -9.94 -1.49
CA VAL A 41 0.79 -8.67 -2.09
C VAL A 41 1.61 -7.85 -1.09
N PHE A 42 1.17 -7.77 0.18
CA PHE A 42 1.89 -7.03 1.22
C PHE A 42 3.07 -7.82 1.80
N ARG A 43 3.39 -8.99 1.23
CA ARG A 43 4.53 -9.84 1.63
C ARG A 43 4.49 -10.28 3.10
N LEU A 44 3.28 -10.43 3.65
CA LEU A 44 3.02 -10.88 5.03
C LEU A 44 3.00 -12.41 5.16
N SER A 45 3.02 -13.16 4.05
CA SER A 45 2.98 -14.63 4.04
C SER A 45 4.03 -15.32 4.93
N PRO A 46 5.31 -14.87 5.02
CA PRO A 46 6.30 -15.51 5.89
C PRO A 46 5.95 -15.46 7.39
N VAL A 47 5.00 -14.62 7.77
CA VAL A 47 4.59 -14.34 9.14
C VAL A 47 3.22 -14.99 9.46
N ALA A 48 2.41 -15.26 8.43
CA ALA A 48 1.04 -15.78 8.54
C ALA A 48 0.96 -17.22 9.10
N ASP A 49 1.98 -18.05 8.91
CA ASP A 49 2.03 -19.43 9.43
C ASP A 49 2.47 -19.51 10.91
N ASN A 50 2.55 -18.37 11.60
CA ASN A 50 3.01 -18.30 12.98
C ASN A 50 1.89 -17.80 13.91
N GLU A 51 1.18 -18.74 14.53
CA GLU A 51 0.10 -18.47 15.51
C GLU A 51 0.55 -17.52 16.63
N LEU A 52 1.82 -17.53 17.03
CA LEU A 52 2.34 -16.60 18.05
C LEU A 52 2.34 -15.15 17.57
N LEU A 53 2.58 -14.92 16.28
CA LEU A 53 2.58 -13.57 15.69
C LEU A 53 1.15 -13.06 15.49
N GLU A 54 0.20 -13.93 15.14
CA GLU A 54 -1.21 -13.56 15.14
C GLU A 54 -1.71 -13.17 16.54
N GLN A 55 -1.37 -13.95 17.57
CA GLN A 55 -1.69 -13.63 18.96
C GLN A 55 -1.03 -12.33 19.43
N ALA A 56 0.21 -12.07 19.01
CA ALA A 56 0.87 -10.79 19.25
C ALA A 56 0.12 -9.63 18.57
N GLY A 57 -0.38 -9.85 17.34
CA GLY A 57 -1.29 -8.97 16.60
C GLY A 57 -2.51 -8.57 17.41
N ILE A 58 -3.29 -9.57 17.77
CA ILE A 58 -4.53 -9.44 18.55
C ILE A 58 -4.28 -8.69 19.85
N THR A 59 -3.28 -9.10 20.63
CA THR A 59 -2.99 -8.46 21.93
C THR A 59 -2.55 -7.01 21.78
N THR A 60 -1.78 -6.68 20.73
CA THR A 60 -1.39 -5.29 20.46
C THR A 60 -2.59 -4.44 20.03
N LEU A 61 -3.48 -4.97 19.18
CA LEU A 61 -4.72 -4.29 18.78
C LEU A 61 -5.62 -3.98 19.99
N LEU A 62 -5.78 -4.95 20.90
CA LEU A 62 -6.55 -4.78 22.15
C LEU A 62 -5.95 -3.68 23.04
N VAL A 63 -4.64 -3.72 23.29
CA VAL A 63 -3.95 -2.73 24.14
C VAL A 63 -4.06 -1.32 23.56
N ARG A 64 -4.08 -1.21 22.23
CA ARG A 64 -4.18 0.08 21.52
C ARG A 64 -5.61 0.55 21.27
N GLY A 65 -6.62 -0.21 21.68
CA GLY A 65 -8.03 0.14 21.46
C GLY A 65 -8.45 0.08 19.99
N LEU A 66 -7.78 -0.73 19.16
CA LEU A 66 -8.13 -0.98 17.76
C LEU A 66 -8.94 -2.26 17.58
N ALA A 67 -9.09 -3.04 18.65
CA ALA A 67 -10.00 -4.18 18.75
C ALA A 67 -10.56 -4.28 20.17
N GLU A 68 -11.67 -4.99 20.32
CA GLU A 68 -12.29 -5.30 21.60
C GLU A 68 -12.66 -6.79 21.69
N VAL A 69 -12.90 -7.26 22.91
CA VAL A 69 -13.44 -8.59 23.17
C VAL A 69 -14.96 -8.50 23.15
N SER A 70 -15.60 -9.24 22.24
CA SER A 70 -17.06 -9.33 22.15
C SER A 70 -17.49 -10.80 22.30
N GLY A 71 -17.86 -11.18 23.52
CA GLY A 71 -18.12 -12.59 23.85
C GLY A 71 -16.82 -13.38 23.84
N ASP A 72 -16.76 -14.42 23.00
CA ASP A 72 -15.57 -15.26 22.82
C ASP A 72 -14.72 -14.80 21.61
N ASP A 73 -15.15 -13.76 20.89
CA ASP A 73 -14.49 -13.26 19.68
C ASP A 73 -13.71 -11.97 19.93
N ILE A 74 -12.69 -11.74 19.09
CA ILE A 74 -11.99 -10.46 18.98
C ILE A 74 -12.52 -9.71 17.76
N VAL A 75 -13.01 -8.50 17.98
CA VAL A 75 -13.63 -7.67 16.92
C VAL A 75 -12.85 -6.37 16.77
N PRO A 76 -12.34 -6.04 15.57
CA PRO A 76 -11.76 -4.74 15.28
C PRO A 76 -12.77 -3.61 15.47
N VAL A 77 -12.32 -2.46 16.00
CA VAL A 77 -13.15 -1.28 16.24
C VAL A 77 -12.52 -0.03 15.65
N ASP A 78 -13.32 1.03 15.48
CA ASP A 78 -12.90 2.34 14.96
C ASP A 78 -12.00 2.25 13.71
N LYS A 79 -10.79 2.81 13.78
CA LYS A 79 -9.78 2.77 12.70
C LYS A 79 -9.37 1.34 12.35
N GLY A 80 -9.34 0.42 13.33
CA GLY A 80 -9.05 -1.00 13.12
C GLY A 80 -10.13 -1.70 12.28
N ALA A 81 -11.41 -1.39 12.53
CA ALA A 81 -12.53 -1.91 11.74
C ALA A 81 -12.48 -1.46 10.28
N ILE A 82 -12.14 -0.19 10.04
CA ILE A 82 -11.98 0.35 8.67
C ILE A 82 -10.86 -0.40 7.93
N VAL A 83 -9.69 -0.55 8.57
CA VAL A 83 -8.58 -1.26 7.95
C VAL A 83 -8.94 -2.71 7.68
N ALA A 84 -9.48 -3.43 8.67
CA ALA A 84 -9.91 -4.82 8.51
C ALA A 84 -10.91 -4.99 7.35
N ALA A 85 -11.91 -4.10 7.26
CA ALA A 85 -12.89 -4.14 6.18
C ALA A 85 -12.24 -3.98 4.80
N VAL A 86 -11.39 -2.97 4.60
CA VAL A 86 -10.72 -2.75 3.31
C VAL A 86 -9.81 -3.92 2.95
N VAL A 87 -8.89 -4.33 3.84
CA VAL A 87 -7.87 -5.34 3.49
C VAL A 87 -8.44 -6.74 3.30
N SER A 88 -9.57 -7.06 3.95
CA SER A 88 -10.27 -8.34 3.80
C SER A 88 -11.31 -8.35 2.68
N THR A 89 -11.62 -7.22 2.06
CA THR A 89 -12.57 -7.15 0.94
C THR A 89 -11.99 -6.55 -0.32
N ALA A 90 -10.69 -6.23 -0.32
CA ALA A 90 -10.00 -5.62 -1.44
C ALA A 90 -10.17 -6.42 -2.73
N ASP A 91 -10.41 -5.72 -3.83
CA ASP A 91 -10.51 -6.28 -5.18
C ASP A 91 -9.46 -5.71 -6.14
N GLU A 92 -8.72 -4.69 -5.70
CA GLU A 92 -7.67 -4.03 -6.45
C GLU A 92 -6.50 -3.65 -5.52
N TRP A 93 -5.26 -3.87 -5.98
CA TRP A 93 -4.05 -3.50 -5.24
C TRP A 93 -3.02 -2.89 -6.17
N LEU A 94 -2.22 -1.97 -5.63
CA LEU A 94 -1.01 -1.49 -6.30
C LEU A 94 0.19 -1.77 -5.44
N GLU A 95 1.26 -2.22 -6.07
CA GLU A 95 2.62 -2.17 -5.54
C GLU A 95 3.37 -1.10 -6.34
N LEU A 96 4.01 -0.16 -5.63
CA LEU A 96 4.83 0.88 -6.22
C LEU A 96 6.23 0.79 -5.60
N ALA A 97 7.23 0.50 -6.42
CA ALA A 97 8.64 0.58 -6.02
C ALA A 97 9.29 1.79 -6.69
N LEU A 98 10.03 2.58 -5.90
CA LEU A 98 10.72 3.80 -6.33
C LEU A 98 12.18 3.66 -5.94
N VAL A 99 13.09 3.81 -6.90
CA VAL A 99 14.53 3.60 -6.68
C VAL A 99 15.32 4.79 -7.20
N THR A 100 16.18 5.36 -6.36
CA THR A 100 17.22 6.34 -6.71
C THR A 100 18.59 5.80 -6.28
N PRO A 101 19.69 6.54 -6.53
CA PRO A 101 20.99 6.18 -5.98
C PRO A 101 21.06 6.25 -4.44
N GLN A 102 20.10 6.92 -3.80
CA GLN A 102 20.13 7.21 -2.35
C GLN A 102 19.07 6.44 -1.56
N THR A 103 17.91 6.17 -2.16
CA THR A 103 16.79 5.52 -1.47
C THR A 103 16.06 4.50 -2.34
N ASP A 104 15.37 3.60 -1.64
CA ASP A 104 14.41 2.66 -2.19
C ASP A 104 13.16 2.75 -1.32
N HIS A 105 12.01 3.00 -1.95
CA HIS A 105 10.71 3.07 -1.30
C HIS A 105 9.75 2.09 -1.94
N VAL A 106 9.08 1.29 -1.09
CA VAL A 106 7.99 0.42 -1.52
C VAL A 106 6.70 0.84 -0.83
N LEU A 107 5.71 1.18 -1.64
CA LEU A 107 4.38 1.60 -1.22
C LEU A 107 3.36 0.60 -1.76
N PHE A 108 2.31 0.36 -0.99
CA PHE A 108 1.20 -0.49 -1.40
C PHE A 108 -0.12 0.23 -1.25
N THR A 109 -1.05 -0.04 -2.16
CA THR A 109 -2.44 0.30 -1.95
C THR A 109 -3.32 -0.94 -1.96
N ALA A 110 -4.39 -0.90 -1.18
CA ALA A 110 -5.50 -1.85 -1.27
C ALA A 110 -6.79 -1.06 -1.38
N GLY A 111 -7.60 -1.39 -2.37
CA GLY A 111 -8.89 -0.76 -2.62
C GLY A 111 -10.02 -1.79 -2.57
N SER A 112 -11.13 -1.40 -1.96
CA SER A 112 -12.38 -2.14 -1.96
C SER A 112 -13.56 -1.18 -2.07
N LYS A 113 -14.78 -1.73 -2.12
CA LYS A 113 -16.02 -0.96 -2.00
C LYS A 113 -16.13 -0.16 -0.68
N ASP A 114 -15.41 -0.59 0.35
CA ASP A 114 -15.45 -0.03 1.70
C ASP A 114 -14.41 1.09 1.90
N GLY A 115 -13.52 1.31 0.91
CA GLY A 115 -12.52 2.37 0.90
C GLY A 115 -11.20 1.93 0.27
N ALA A 116 -10.21 2.80 0.30
CA ALA A 116 -8.85 2.46 -0.11
C ALA A 116 -7.81 3.01 0.88
N LEU A 117 -6.70 2.27 0.98
CA LEU A 117 -5.62 2.56 1.91
C LEU A 117 -4.28 2.55 1.16
N LEU A 118 -3.38 3.45 1.56
CA LEU A 118 -1.96 3.45 1.23
C LEU A 118 -1.17 3.01 2.46
N LEU A 119 -0.22 2.10 2.26
CA LEU A 119 0.71 1.63 3.26
C LEU A 119 2.14 1.81 2.78
N ASN A 120 3.04 2.31 3.65
CA ASN A 120 4.48 2.21 3.40
C ASN A 120 5.02 0.92 4.01
N LEU A 121 5.67 0.05 3.23
CA LEU A 121 6.48 -1.00 3.83
C LEU A 121 7.84 -0.42 4.18
N ASN A 122 8.26 -0.60 5.42
CA ASN A 122 9.63 -0.35 5.82
C ASN A 122 10.21 -1.59 6.49
N ARG A 123 11.53 -1.65 6.56
CA ARG A 123 12.28 -2.77 7.13
C ARG A 123 12.02 -3.04 8.62
N TYR A 124 11.26 -2.18 9.30
CA TYR A 124 10.98 -2.30 10.72
C TYR A 124 9.62 -2.95 11.01
N GLY A 125 8.83 -3.29 9.98
CA GLY A 125 7.54 -3.95 10.13
C GLY A 125 6.49 -3.06 10.80
N VAL A 126 6.58 -1.74 10.60
CA VAL A 126 5.61 -0.74 11.09
C VAL A 126 5.20 0.16 9.92
N HIS A 127 3.93 0.20 9.59
CA HIS A 127 3.39 0.79 8.37
C HIS A 127 2.51 1.96 8.70
N GLU A 128 2.80 3.11 8.11
CA GLU A 128 1.83 4.21 8.11
C GLU A 128 0.69 3.87 7.18
N VAL A 129 -0.54 3.96 7.69
CA VAL A 129 -1.77 3.69 6.97
C VAL A 129 -2.49 5.00 6.71
N GLN A 130 -2.68 5.32 5.44
CA GLN A 130 -3.35 6.56 5.01
C GLN A 130 -4.56 6.23 4.13
N PRO A 131 -5.73 6.84 4.36
CA PRO A 131 -6.85 6.71 3.44
C PRO A 131 -6.52 7.39 2.10
N VAL A 132 -6.95 6.78 1.01
CA VAL A 132 -6.82 7.32 -0.35
C VAL A 132 -8.12 7.16 -1.13
N ASP A 133 -8.25 7.88 -2.25
CA ASP A 133 -9.41 7.74 -3.12
C ASP A 133 -9.44 6.34 -3.78
N PRO A 134 -10.57 5.61 -3.74
CA PRO A 134 -10.66 4.25 -4.26
C PRO A 134 -10.69 4.19 -5.79
N GLY A 135 -10.45 2.98 -6.34
CA GLY A 135 -10.50 2.69 -7.77
C GLY A 135 -9.45 3.47 -8.57
N ALA A 136 -9.90 4.26 -9.56
CA ALA A 136 -9.02 5.08 -10.40
C ALA A 136 -8.13 6.05 -9.59
N GLY A 137 -8.57 6.46 -8.40
CA GLY A 137 -7.79 7.30 -7.50
C GLY A 137 -6.48 6.64 -7.05
N MET A 138 -6.46 5.30 -6.88
CA MET A 138 -5.25 4.59 -6.47
C MET A 138 -4.19 4.60 -7.57
N LEU A 139 -4.56 4.22 -8.80
CA LEU A 139 -3.61 4.19 -9.91
C LEU A 139 -3.12 5.60 -10.23
N GLN A 140 -4.01 6.58 -10.21
CA GLN A 140 -3.65 7.98 -10.39
C GLN A 140 -2.66 8.46 -9.33
N LEU A 141 -2.87 8.11 -8.06
CA LEU A 141 -1.93 8.43 -6.98
C LEU A 141 -0.56 7.79 -7.24
N GLY A 142 -0.51 6.50 -7.58
CA GLY A 142 0.74 5.81 -7.90
C GLY A 142 1.49 6.46 -9.07
N LEU A 143 0.76 6.84 -10.12
CA LEU A 143 1.31 7.55 -11.28
C LEU A 143 1.83 8.95 -10.92
N GLN A 144 1.13 9.68 -10.04
CA GLN A 144 1.56 11.01 -9.57
C GLN A 144 2.84 10.92 -8.73
N ILE A 145 2.93 9.93 -7.83
CA ILE A 145 4.13 9.70 -7.03
C ILE A 145 5.31 9.32 -7.94
N ALA A 146 5.11 8.36 -8.84
CA ALA A 146 6.13 7.95 -9.81
C ALA A 146 6.59 9.13 -10.67
N ARG A 147 5.65 9.96 -11.14
CA ARG A 147 5.96 11.17 -11.92
C ARG A 147 6.83 12.13 -11.15
N HIS A 148 6.40 12.48 -9.93
CA HIS A 148 7.17 13.38 -9.09
C HIS A 148 8.59 12.87 -8.87
N TYR A 149 8.73 11.57 -8.60
CA TYR A 149 10.02 10.93 -8.34
C TYR A 149 10.96 11.00 -9.55
N LEU A 150 10.46 10.66 -10.73
CA LEU A 150 11.27 10.59 -11.97
C LEU A 150 11.55 11.97 -12.58
N GLU A 151 10.58 12.89 -12.55
CA GLU A 151 10.75 14.23 -13.15
C GLU A 151 11.61 15.16 -12.28
N THR A 152 11.51 15.05 -10.95
CA THR A 152 12.32 15.92 -10.07
C THR A 152 13.74 15.41 -9.89
N GLY A 153 13.95 14.09 -9.92
CA GLY A 153 15.25 13.48 -9.64
C GLY A 153 15.86 13.99 -8.33
N ALA A 154 15.03 14.26 -7.31
CA ALA A 154 15.44 14.97 -6.10
C ALA A 154 16.65 14.32 -5.38
N GLU A 155 16.81 13.01 -5.57
CA GLU A 155 17.88 12.20 -5.00
C GLU A 155 18.90 11.71 -6.04
N GLY A 156 18.83 12.26 -7.25
CA GLY A 156 19.72 11.98 -8.37
C GLY A 156 19.19 10.93 -9.35
N TYR A 157 19.93 10.80 -10.45
CA TYR A 157 19.69 9.82 -11.51
C TYR A 157 20.82 8.76 -11.52
N PRO A 158 20.56 7.52 -11.97
CA PRO A 158 19.30 7.03 -12.53
C PRO A 158 18.18 6.91 -11.49
N ALA A 159 16.94 7.14 -11.92
CA ALA A 159 15.75 6.99 -11.09
C ALA A 159 14.78 6.03 -11.80
N ALA A 160 14.13 5.14 -11.03
CA ALA A 160 13.19 4.16 -11.57
C ALA A 160 11.91 4.10 -10.73
N ALA A 161 10.79 3.88 -11.40
CA ALA A 161 9.50 3.58 -10.80
C ALA A 161 8.96 2.29 -11.42
N MET A 162 8.52 1.36 -10.58
CA MET A 162 7.78 0.17 -10.98
C MET A 162 6.40 0.23 -10.35
N ILE A 163 5.36 0.03 -11.15
CA ILE A 163 4.01 -0.21 -10.65
C ILE A 163 3.59 -1.61 -11.07
N LYS A 164 3.04 -2.35 -10.11
CA LYS A 164 2.35 -3.60 -10.35
C LYS A 164 0.92 -3.47 -9.88
N HIS A 165 -0.01 -3.60 -10.82
CA HIS A 165 -1.43 -3.42 -10.63
C HIS A 165 -2.14 -4.76 -10.62
N HIS A 166 -2.66 -5.13 -9.46
CA HIS A 166 -3.36 -6.38 -9.22
C HIS A 166 -4.86 -6.15 -9.21
N ARG A 167 -5.60 -7.14 -9.71
CA ARG A 167 -7.03 -7.32 -9.44
C ARG A 167 -7.25 -8.69 -8.84
N LEU A 168 -8.39 -8.88 -8.18
CA LEU A 168 -8.75 -10.16 -7.55
C LEU A 168 -8.70 -11.34 -8.54
N SER A 169 -9.01 -11.07 -9.81
CA SER A 169 -8.97 -12.05 -10.88
C SER A 169 -8.03 -11.63 -12.01
N GLY A 170 -7.28 -12.60 -12.54
CA GLY A 170 -6.39 -12.41 -13.68
C GLY A 170 -4.95 -12.10 -13.27
N PRO A 171 -4.02 -12.10 -14.25
CA PRO A 171 -2.64 -11.73 -13.99
C PRO A 171 -2.53 -10.21 -13.71
N PRO A 172 -1.57 -9.79 -12.87
CA PRO A 172 -1.29 -8.38 -12.67
C PRO A 172 -0.70 -7.72 -13.92
N LEU A 173 -0.90 -6.41 -14.06
CA LEU A 173 -0.20 -5.58 -15.03
C LEU A 173 1.01 -4.96 -14.35
N THR A 174 2.20 -5.18 -14.91
CA THR A 174 3.45 -4.59 -14.38
C THR A 174 4.05 -3.68 -15.42
N ALA A 175 4.50 -2.50 -15.01
CA ALA A 175 5.28 -1.61 -15.84
C ALA A 175 6.44 -1.00 -15.05
N HIS A 176 7.53 -0.70 -15.76
CA HIS A 176 8.75 -0.10 -15.23
C HIS A 176 9.07 1.13 -16.06
N LEU A 177 9.21 2.29 -15.43
CA LEU A 177 9.62 3.53 -16.07
C LEU A 177 10.91 4.00 -15.42
N LYS A 178 11.95 4.22 -16.22
CA LYS A 178 13.28 4.60 -15.74
C LYS A 178 13.81 5.81 -16.49
N VAL A 179 14.46 6.69 -15.76
CA VAL A 179 15.28 7.79 -16.27
C VAL A 179 16.73 7.46 -15.97
N GLU A 180 17.54 7.34 -17.02
CA GLU A 180 18.97 7.06 -16.88
C GLU A 180 19.76 8.31 -16.48
N ALA A 181 21.03 8.13 -16.10
CA ALA A 181 21.91 9.24 -15.74
C ALA A 181 22.10 10.26 -16.88
N ASP A 182 21.94 9.85 -18.13
CA ASP A 182 22.00 10.71 -19.32
C ASP A 182 20.65 11.34 -19.70
N GLN A 183 19.64 11.21 -18.83
CA GLN A 183 18.26 11.69 -19.03
C GLN A 183 17.48 10.96 -20.13
N SER A 184 17.99 9.85 -20.65
CA SER A 184 17.18 8.99 -21.53
C SER A 184 16.11 8.24 -20.71
N TRP A 185 14.94 8.08 -21.33
CA TRP A 185 13.80 7.39 -20.71
C TRP A 185 13.66 6.00 -21.31
N THR A 186 13.39 5.03 -20.45
CA THR A 186 13.05 3.68 -20.87
C THR A 186 11.77 3.19 -20.19
N LEU A 187 10.96 2.45 -20.94
CA LEU A 187 9.75 1.81 -20.48
C LEU A 187 9.87 0.31 -20.68
N ALA A 188 9.40 -0.47 -19.72
CA ALA A 188 9.22 -1.90 -19.89
C ALA A 188 7.92 -2.39 -19.27
N THR A 189 7.41 -3.53 -19.74
CA THR A 189 6.16 -4.13 -19.25
C THR A 189 6.35 -5.61 -18.92
N GLY A 190 5.56 -6.09 -17.95
CA GLY A 190 5.66 -7.44 -17.39
C GLY A 190 6.66 -7.57 -16.24
N ASP A 191 6.57 -8.68 -15.52
CA ASP A 191 7.44 -8.98 -14.37
C ASP A 191 8.91 -9.17 -14.79
N ASP A 192 9.14 -9.76 -15.97
CA ASP A 192 10.47 -9.89 -16.58
C ASP A 192 10.85 -8.65 -17.43
N GLY A 193 10.09 -7.56 -17.29
CA GLY A 193 10.12 -6.42 -18.20
C GLY A 193 11.47 -5.70 -18.22
N ALA A 194 12.20 -5.65 -17.10
CA ALA A 194 13.45 -4.89 -17.00
C ALA A 194 14.47 -5.25 -18.11
N ASP A 195 14.52 -6.51 -18.54
CA ASP A 195 15.43 -6.99 -19.60
C ASP A 195 14.95 -6.66 -21.02
N LYS A 196 13.72 -6.16 -21.17
CA LYS A 196 13.05 -5.81 -22.42
C LYS A 196 12.71 -4.32 -22.50
N ALA A 197 13.44 -3.49 -21.74
CA ALA A 197 13.22 -2.06 -21.75
C ALA A 197 13.44 -1.45 -23.14
N GLU A 198 12.49 -0.64 -23.58
CA GLU A 198 12.57 0.12 -24.82
C GLU A 198 12.78 1.61 -24.53
N ALA A 199 13.53 2.29 -25.39
CA ALA A 199 13.65 3.73 -25.33
C ALA A 199 12.30 4.39 -25.64
N ILE A 200 11.96 5.44 -24.90
CA ILE A 200 10.72 6.20 -25.04
C ILE A 200 11.00 7.70 -24.99
N ASP A 201 10.19 8.49 -25.68
CA ASP A 201 10.24 9.95 -25.56
C ASP A 201 9.71 10.37 -24.19
N ALA A 202 10.40 11.29 -23.51
CA ALA A 202 9.98 11.86 -22.24
C ALA A 202 8.55 12.44 -22.28
N ALA A 203 8.16 13.04 -23.42
CA ALA A 203 6.82 13.61 -23.60
C ALA A 203 5.71 12.56 -23.59
N ASP A 204 6.04 11.31 -23.95
CA ASP A 204 5.10 10.19 -24.02
C ASP A 204 5.23 9.20 -22.86
N ALA A 205 6.29 9.31 -22.07
CA ALA A 205 6.67 8.38 -21.01
C ALA A 205 5.51 8.00 -20.10
N PHE A 206 4.89 8.98 -19.44
CA PHE A 206 3.81 8.73 -18.48
C PHE A 206 2.51 8.25 -19.12
N ARG A 207 2.20 8.74 -20.33
CA ARG A 207 1.00 8.29 -21.07
C ARG A 207 1.11 6.80 -21.43
N ARG A 208 2.28 6.35 -21.87
CA ARG A 208 2.51 4.93 -22.18
C ARG A 208 2.62 4.08 -20.91
N PHE A 209 3.20 4.62 -19.85
CA PHE A 209 3.26 3.97 -18.54
C PHE A 209 1.87 3.72 -17.96
N GLU A 210 1.01 4.74 -17.92
CA GLU A 210 -0.40 4.62 -17.51
C GLU A 210 -1.17 3.61 -18.39
N SER A 211 -0.99 3.69 -19.71
CA SER A 211 -1.63 2.77 -20.65
C SER A 211 -1.23 1.31 -20.42
N ALA A 212 -0.01 1.04 -19.92
CA ALA A 212 0.45 -0.31 -19.61
C ALA A 212 -0.11 -0.88 -18.30
N LEU A 213 -0.68 -0.02 -17.45
CA LEU A 213 -1.17 -0.35 -16.11
C LEU A 213 -2.70 -0.30 -16.00
N THR A 214 -3.40 0.02 -17.09
CA THR A 214 -4.86 0.13 -17.12
C THR A 214 -5.45 -1.16 -17.70
N PHE A 215 -6.41 -1.75 -16.99
CA PHE A 215 -7.18 -2.91 -17.43
C PHE A 215 -8.34 -2.55 -18.37
#